data_AF-A0A918P922-F1
#
_entry.id   AF-A0A918P922-F1
#
_cell.length_a   1.000
_cell.length_b   1.000
_cell.length_c   1.000
_cell.angle_alpha   90.00
_cell.angle_beta   90.00
_cell.angle_gamma   90.00
#
_symmetry.space_group_name_H-M   'P 1'
#
loop_
_entity.id
_entity.type
_entity.pdbx_description
1 polymer ?
#
loop_
_entity_poly.entity_id
_entity_poly.type
_entity_poly.pdbx_seq_one_letter_code
_entity_poly.pdbx_strand_id
1 'polypeptide(L)'
;MHAPPTPVPAVGPEFLAVDRHNSIVVDAAGVAFEDHGRGIEFPWPQVRSVHYRPHHDGKGLVMGVVHVDGRFYECVVDAKGRDRTNEWIAQLLPVLQYYRPMG
;
A
#
# COMPACT_ATOMS: atom_id res chain seq x y z
N MET A 1 -20.17 39.25 1.31
CA MET A 1 -19.13 38.72 0.39
C MET A 1 -18.94 37.25 0.74
N HIS A 2 -19.35 36.31 -0.12
CA HIS A 2 -19.04 34.89 0.10
C HIS A 2 -17.57 34.68 -0.30
N ALA A 3 -16.76 34.12 0.59
CA ALA A 3 -15.41 33.69 0.25
C ALA A 3 -15.51 32.54 -0.79
N PRO A 4 -14.60 32.47 -1.78
CA PRO A 4 -14.58 31.33 -2.69
C PRO A 4 -14.29 30.05 -1.89
N PRO A 5 -14.92 28.92 -2.23
CA PRO A 5 -14.58 27.65 -1.59
C PRO A 5 -13.11 27.35 -1.86
N THR A 6 -12.35 27.16 -0.79
CA THR A 6 -10.97 26.66 -0.87
C THR A 6 -11.03 25.33 -1.62
N PRO A 7 -10.23 25.12 -2.69
CA PRO A 7 -10.19 23.83 -3.36
C PRO A 7 -9.75 22.79 -2.33
N VAL A 8 -10.62 21.81 -2.07
CA VAL A 8 -10.22 20.61 -1.32
C VAL A 8 -9.05 19.99 -2.10
N PRO A 9 -7.93 19.65 -1.46
CA PRO A 9 -6.89 18.86 -2.13
C PRO A 9 -7.57 17.63 -2.71
N ALA A 10 -7.35 17.34 -3.99
CA ALA A 10 -7.84 16.11 -4.58
C ALA A 10 -7.26 14.95 -3.76
N VAL A 11 -8.13 14.22 -3.05
CA VAL A 11 -7.74 13.02 -2.32
C VAL A 11 -7.36 12.00 -3.38
N GLY A 12 -6.06 11.68 -3.47
CA GLY A 12 -5.57 10.66 -4.40
C GLY A 12 -6.19 9.29 -4.09
N PRO A 13 -6.07 8.31 -5.01
CA PRO A 13 -6.58 6.98 -4.75
C PRO A 13 -5.86 6.35 -3.54
N GLU A 14 -6.55 5.50 -2.79
CA GLU A 14 -6.01 4.81 -1.63
C GLU A 14 -6.29 3.31 -1.72
N PHE A 15 -5.43 2.52 -1.10
CA PHE A 15 -5.59 1.08 -0.96
C PHE A 15 -5.35 0.69 0.50
N LEU A 16 -6.20 -0.21 0.99
CA LEU A 16 -6.13 -0.77 2.34
C LEU A 16 -6.36 -2.28 2.30
N ALA A 17 -5.40 -3.05 2.84
CA ALA A 17 -5.56 -4.46 3.17
C ALA A 17 -5.29 -4.65 4.66
N VAL A 18 -6.18 -5.36 5.35
CA VAL A 18 -6.10 -5.59 6.81
C VAL A 18 -6.49 -7.03 7.12
N ASP A 19 -5.75 -7.64 8.04
CA ASP A 19 -6.13 -8.88 8.71
C ASP A 19 -6.18 -8.67 10.24
N ARG A 20 -6.12 -9.76 11.02
CA ARG A 20 -6.19 -9.70 12.48
C ARG A 20 -4.98 -8.99 13.12
N HIS A 21 -3.82 -9.04 12.49
CA HIS A 21 -2.53 -8.64 13.06
C HIS A 21 -1.77 -7.66 12.18
N ASN A 22 -2.06 -7.62 10.89
CA ASN A 22 -1.25 -6.91 9.90
C ASN A 22 -2.11 -6.00 9.04
N SER A 23 -1.52 -4.90 8.58
CA SER A 23 -2.14 -4.01 7.61
C SER A 23 -1.13 -3.47 6.59
N ILE A 24 -1.63 -3.21 5.39
CA ILE A 24 -0.93 -2.52 4.30
C ILE A 24 -1.81 -1.36 3.87
N VAL A 25 -1.25 -0.15 3.91
CA VAL A 25 -1.88 1.08 3.40
C VAL A 25 -1.02 1.63 2.26
N VAL A 26 -1.66 2.07 1.19
CA VAL A 26 -1.01 2.84 0.11
C VAL A 26 -1.87 4.05 -0.21
N ASP A 27 -1.33 5.25 -0.03
CA ASP A 27 -2.06 6.50 -0.19
C ASP A 27 -1.12 7.65 -0.64
N ALA A 28 -1.58 8.90 -0.50
CA ALA A 28 -0.80 10.06 -0.89
C ALA A 28 0.45 10.31 -0.03
N ALA A 29 0.49 9.79 1.19
CA ALA A 29 1.66 9.89 2.06
C ALA A 29 2.74 8.88 1.67
N GLY A 30 2.35 7.68 1.26
CA GLY A 30 3.30 6.63 0.88
C GLY A 30 2.74 5.22 1.01
N VAL A 31 3.59 4.31 1.51
CA VAL A 31 3.21 2.96 1.91
C VAL A 31 3.38 2.82 3.42
N ALA A 32 2.42 2.25 4.12
CA ALA A 32 2.56 1.91 5.53
C ALA A 32 2.29 0.43 5.77
N PHE A 33 3.11 -0.18 6.62
CA PHE A 33 2.92 -1.54 7.12
C PHE A 33 2.64 -1.50 8.60
N GLU A 34 1.70 -2.33 9.03
CA GLU A 34 1.58 -2.76 10.42
C GLU A 34 1.82 -4.26 10.48
N ASP A 35 2.65 -4.69 11.43
CA ASP A 35 2.93 -6.10 11.72
C ASP A 35 2.89 -6.34 13.23
N HIS A 36 1.85 -7.03 13.70
CA HIS A 36 1.63 -7.34 15.13
C HIS A 36 1.74 -6.12 16.05
N GLY A 37 1.15 -4.99 15.66
CA GLY A 37 1.16 -3.73 16.41
C GLY A 37 2.46 -2.92 16.30
N ARG A 38 3.37 -3.31 15.40
CA ARG A 38 4.56 -2.51 15.04
C ARG A 38 4.32 -1.89 13.66
N GLY A 39 4.29 -0.56 13.63
CA GLY A 39 4.12 0.21 12.40
C GLY A 39 5.45 0.65 11.79
N ILE A 40 5.51 0.70 10.46
CA ILE A 40 6.56 1.40 9.71
C ILE A 40 5.94 2.09 8.50
N GLU A 41 6.36 3.33 8.25
CA GLU A 41 5.88 4.17 7.16
C GLU A 41 7.02 4.44 6.17
N PHE A 42 6.70 4.42 4.89
CA PHE A 42 7.60 4.67 3.78
C PHE A 42 7.02 5.79 2.90
N PRO A 43 7.36 7.05 3.18
CA PRO A 43 6.99 8.17 2.32
C PRO A 43 7.46 7.96 0.88
N TRP A 44 6.70 8.42 -0.13
CA TRP A 44 7.08 8.23 -1.54
C TRP A 44 8.53 8.62 -1.90
N PRO A 45 9.11 9.73 -1.40
CA PRO A 45 10.52 10.06 -1.66
C PRO A 45 11.54 9.03 -1.14
N GLN A 46 11.13 8.15 -0.23
CA GLN A 46 11.94 7.10 0.38
C GLN A 46 11.70 5.71 -0.25
N VAL A 47 10.67 5.57 -1.09
CA VAL A 47 10.32 4.34 -1.78
C VAL A 47 11.05 4.29 -3.12
N ARG A 48 12.01 3.37 -3.25
CA ARG A 48 12.63 3.07 -4.54
C ARG A 48 11.65 2.29 -5.40
N SER A 49 11.17 1.14 -4.93
CA SER A 49 10.20 0.34 -5.67
C SER A 49 9.25 -0.37 -4.72
N VAL A 50 8.04 -0.66 -5.22
CA VAL A 50 7.07 -1.52 -4.54
C VAL A 50 6.90 -2.80 -5.35
N HIS A 51 6.96 -3.93 -4.67
CA HIS A 51 6.69 -5.25 -5.21
C HIS A 51 5.46 -5.82 -4.52
N TYR A 52 4.64 -6.56 -5.26
CA TYR A 52 3.51 -7.26 -4.67
C TYR A 52 3.25 -8.57 -5.40
N ARG A 53 2.71 -9.54 -4.67
CA ARG A 53 2.32 -10.86 -5.20
C ARG A 53 1.33 -11.55 -4.27
N PRO A 54 0.59 -12.56 -4.75
CA PRO A 54 -0.05 -13.51 -3.86
C PRO A 54 0.98 -14.18 -2.94
N HIS A 55 0.57 -14.47 -1.71
CA HIS A 55 1.27 -15.38 -0.81
C HIS A 55 1.31 -16.80 -1.42
N HIS A 56 2.22 -17.66 -0.95
CA HIS A 56 2.49 -18.94 -1.60
C HIS A 56 1.28 -19.91 -1.63
N ASP A 57 0.37 -19.79 -0.67
CA ASP A 57 -0.90 -20.53 -0.63
C ASP A 57 -2.03 -19.86 -1.45
N GLY A 58 -1.78 -18.63 -1.93
CA GLY A 58 -2.70 -17.78 -2.66
C GLY A 58 -3.76 -17.08 -1.79
N LYS A 59 -3.66 -17.16 -0.46
CA LYS A 59 -4.69 -16.64 0.47
C LYS A 59 -4.24 -15.37 1.21
N GLY A 60 -3.17 -14.74 0.76
CA GLY A 60 -2.71 -13.48 1.31
C GLY A 60 -2.06 -12.61 0.25
N LEU A 61 -1.98 -11.31 0.54
CA LEU A 61 -1.20 -10.35 -0.23
C LEU A 61 0.16 -10.18 0.43
N VAL A 62 1.23 -10.33 -0.34
CA VAL A 62 2.58 -9.98 0.08
C VAL A 62 2.93 -8.66 -0.60
N MET A 63 3.36 -7.66 0.17
CA MET A 63 3.91 -6.41 -0.35
C MET A 63 5.32 -6.21 0.18
N GLY A 64 6.22 -5.85 -0.74
CA GLY A 64 7.60 -5.49 -0.44
C GLY A 64 7.91 -4.05 -0.83
N VAL A 65 8.58 -3.31 0.04
CA VAL A 65 9.13 -1.99 -0.24
C VAL A 65 10.65 -2.08 -0.29
N VAL A 66 11.24 -1.68 -1.41
CA VAL A 66 12.67 -1.38 -1.50
C VAL A 66 12.83 0.09 -1.14
N HIS A 67 13.51 0.36 -0.03
CA HIS A 67 13.81 1.71 0.40
C HIS A 67 14.99 2.29 -0.41
N VAL A 68 15.07 3.62 -0.53
CA VAL A 68 16.13 4.31 -1.30
C VAL A 68 17.55 4.02 -0.81
N ASP A 69 17.72 3.59 0.44
CA ASP A 69 19.01 3.13 1.00
C ASP A 69 19.37 1.67 0.64
N GLY A 70 18.50 0.97 -0.08
CA GLY A 70 18.68 -0.42 -0.51
C GLY A 70 18.12 -1.48 0.44
N ARG A 71 17.56 -1.10 1.60
CA ARG A 71 16.87 -2.05 2.49
C ARG A 71 15.56 -2.53 1.87
N PHE A 72 15.21 -3.78 2.16
CA PHE A 72 13.94 -4.39 1.76
C PHE A 72 13.09 -4.67 2.99
N TYR A 73 11.81 -4.30 2.92
CA TYR A 73 10.82 -4.52 3.96
C TYR A 73 9.64 -5.26 3.33
N GLU A 74 9.09 -6.25 4.03
CA GLU A 74 7.97 -7.05 3.55
C GLU A 74 6.85 -7.06 4.61
N CYS A 75 5.61 -7.01 4.16
CA CYS A 75 4.42 -7.26 4.98
C CYS A 75 3.50 -8.25 4.25
N VAL A 76 2.85 -9.11 5.03
CA VAL A 76 1.90 -10.10 4.52
C VAL A 76 0.56 -9.91 5.22
N VAL A 77 -0.50 -9.77 4.44
CA VAL A 77 -1.88 -9.67 4.95
C VAL A 77 -2.70 -10.86 4.44
N ASP A 78 -3.31 -11.61 5.36
CA ASP A 78 -4.19 -12.74 5.07
C ASP A 78 -5.56 -12.26 4.57
N ALA A 79 -5.90 -12.65 3.34
CA ALA A 79 -7.13 -12.29 2.65
C ALA A 79 -8.28 -13.27 2.90
N LYS A 80 -8.04 -14.35 3.66
CA LYS A 80 -8.94 -15.48 3.93
C LYS A 80 -9.43 -16.23 2.70
N GLY A 81 -8.89 -15.94 1.52
CA GLY A 81 -9.28 -16.57 0.26
C GLY A 81 -8.55 -16.02 -0.96
N ARG A 82 -8.55 -16.81 -2.03
CA ARG A 82 -7.92 -16.45 -3.31
C ARG A 82 -8.68 -15.33 -4.03
N ASP A 83 -10.00 -15.34 -3.99
CA ASP A 83 -10.83 -14.32 -4.63
C ASP A 83 -10.53 -12.93 -4.05
N ARG A 84 -10.45 -12.83 -2.72
CA ARG A 84 -10.11 -11.58 -2.04
C ARG A 84 -8.67 -11.14 -2.32
N THR A 85 -7.73 -12.09 -2.41
CA THR A 85 -6.34 -11.79 -2.79
C THR A 85 -6.27 -11.19 -4.20
N ASN A 86 -7.01 -11.77 -5.15
CA ASN A 86 -7.08 -11.28 -6.53
C ASN A 86 -7.75 -9.91 -6.61
N GLU A 87 -8.82 -9.68 -5.84
CA GLU A 87 -9.48 -8.38 -5.74
C GLU A 87 -8.52 -7.30 -5.23
N TRP A 88 -7.77 -7.59 -4.16
CA TRP A 88 -6.77 -6.68 -3.63
C TRP A 88 -5.67 -6.36 -4.65
N ILE A 89 -5.17 -7.36 -5.37
CA ILE A 89 -4.18 -7.15 -6.44
C ILE A 89 -4.74 -6.25 -7.54
N ALA A 90 -6.00 -6.45 -7.94
CA ALA A 90 -6.65 -5.64 -8.96
C ALA A 90 -6.89 -4.19 -8.51
N GLN A 91 -7.22 -3.98 -7.23
CA GLN A 91 -7.40 -2.65 -6.64
C GLN A 91 -6.07 -1.91 -6.44
N LEU A 92 -4.99 -2.62 -6.08
CA LEU A 92 -3.69 -2.03 -5.81
C LEU A 92 -3.01 -1.46 -7.07
N LEU A 93 -3.14 -2.14 -8.20
CA LEU A 93 -2.49 -1.75 -9.46
C LEU A 93 -2.75 -0.28 -9.87
N PRO A 94 -4.00 0.22 -9.98
CA PRO A 94 -4.25 1.61 -10.34
C PRO A 94 -3.73 2.62 -9.32
N VAL A 95 -3.65 2.26 -8.02
CA VAL A 95 -3.09 3.13 -6.98
C VAL A 95 -1.58 3.31 -7.17
N LEU A 96 -0.84 2.21 -7.37
CA LEU A 96 0.60 2.28 -7.63
C LEU A 96 0.92 2.99 -8.95
N GLN A 97 0.10 2.81 -9.98
CA GLN A 97 0.24 3.55 -11.25
C GLN A 97 0.02 5.05 -11.10
N TYR A 98 -0.83 5.48 -10.16
CA TYR A 98 -1.07 6.89 -9.87
C TYR A 98 0.15 7.54 -9.20
N TYR A 99 0.68 6.92 -8.14
CA TYR A 99 1.78 7.52 -7.35
C TYR A 99 3.18 7.29 -7.94
N ARG A 100 3.36 6.30 -8.81
CA ARG A 100 4.60 6.04 -9.55
C ARG A 100 5.85 6.03 -8.65
N PRO A 101 5.99 5.06 -7.74
CA PRO A 101 7.29 4.83 -7.07
C PRO A 101 8.41 4.71 -8.13
N MET A 102 9.64 5.01 -7.75
CA MET A 102 10.78 5.11 -8.68
C MET A 102 11.23 3.75 -9.25
N GLY A 103 10.38 3.07 -10.03
CA GLY A 103 10.67 1.78 -10.67
C GLY A 103 9.48 1.21 -11.43
#